data_AF-A0A9E0VG67-F1
#
_entry.id   AF-A0A9E0VG67-F1
#
_cell.length_a   1.000
_cell.length_b   1.000
_cell.length_c   1.000
_cell.angle_alpha   90.00
_cell.angle_beta   90.00
_cell.angle_gamma   90.00
#
_symmetry.space_group_name_H-M   'P 1'
#
loop_
_entity.id
_entity.type
_entity.pdbx_description
1 polymer ?
#
loop_
_entity_poly.entity_id
_entity_poly.type
_entity_poly.pdbx_seq_one_letter_code
_entity_poly.pdbx_strand_id
1 'polypeptide(L)'
;MKYTAIILITLFISFSSAAAQESAAGEPAAREPRAAVVLADGHGRLTQSMVDRVVGFFEWSLDVELSDAQRAEFQREVVENWNNGQESEIRGVFYILELARELDHLDDARRLETRIELRDRFLEELEYRSSNRINALLLASYRERHGRIDNLSAAAEK
;
A
#
# COMPACT_ATOMS: atom_id res chain seq x y z
N MET A 1 -47.27 13.20 20.98
CA MET A 1 -47.81 14.53 21.34
C MET A 1 -46.75 15.57 21.00
N LYS A 2 -47.08 16.49 20.05
CA LYS A 2 -46.72 17.92 20.02
C LYS A 2 -45.21 18.27 19.90
N TYR A 3 -44.69 19.10 19.00
CA TYR A 3 -45.21 20.27 18.28
C TYR A 3 -44.49 20.48 16.93
N THR A 4 -45.28 20.79 15.91
CA THR A 4 -44.98 21.65 14.76
C THR A 4 -44.50 23.04 15.20
N ALA A 5 -43.49 23.63 14.55
CA ALA A 5 -43.42 25.09 14.31
C ALA A 5 -42.28 25.46 13.35
N ILE A 6 -42.68 25.97 12.19
CA ILE A 6 -41.89 26.71 11.21
C ILE A 6 -41.84 28.18 11.65
N ILE A 7 -40.66 28.80 11.73
CA ILE A 7 -40.42 30.26 11.66
C ILE A 7 -38.99 30.41 11.06
N LEU A 8 -38.75 30.61 9.76
CA LEU A 8 -38.89 31.82 8.91
C LEU A 8 -38.26 33.12 9.46
N ILE A 9 -37.27 33.62 8.70
CA ILE A 9 -37.06 35.02 8.28
C ILE A 9 -36.06 35.91 9.06
N THR A 10 -34.92 36.14 8.36
CA THR A 10 -34.15 37.41 8.21
C THR A 10 -33.40 38.02 9.41
N LEU A 11 -32.38 38.87 9.31
CA LEU A 11 -31.72 39.66 8.24
C LEU A 11 -30.36 40.12 8.81
N PHE A 12 -29.36 40.28 7.93
CA PHE A 12 -28.31 41.33 7.94
C PHE A 12 -27.66 41.76 9.25
N ILE A 13 -26.34 41.53 9.36
CA ILE A 13 -25.40 42.64 9.62
C ILE A 13 -24.17 42.43 8.71
N SER A 14 -24.10 43.22 7.64
CA SER A 14 -22.84 43.53 6.98
C SER A 14 -22.00 44.38 7.92
N PHE A 15 -20.81 43.90 8.28
CA PHE A 15 -19.75 44.78 8.74
C PHE A 15 -18.48 44.42 7.98
N SER A 16 -18.31 45.03 6.81
CA SER A 16 -16.99 45.19 6.20
C SER A 16 -16.28 46.29 6.98
N SER A 17 -15.25 45.93 7.73
CA SER A 17 -14.13 46.85 7.92
C SER A 17 -12.85 46.06 8.03
N ALA A 18 -12.04 46.19 6.99
CA ALA A 18 -10.68 45.74 6.93
C ALA A 18 -9.84 46.50 7.98
N ALA A 19 -9.24 45.75 8.88
CA ALA A 19 -8.01 46.12 9.55
C ALA A 19 -7.08 44.90 9.46
N ALA A 20 -6.17 44.97 8.50
CA ALA A 20 -4.88 44.27 8.51
C ALA A 20 -4.24 44.38 9.91
N GLN A 21 -3.41 43.49 10.45
CA GLN A 21 -2.75 42.25 10.02
C GLN A 21 -1.90 41.82 11.24
N GLU A 22 -1.43 40.56 11.24
CA GLU A 22 -0.46 39.93 12.17
C GLU A 22 -1.02 39.50 13.55
N SER A 23 -0.80 38.28 14.05
CA SER A 23 0.15 37.26 13.65
C SER A 23 -0.23 35.90 14.25
N ALA A 24 -0.13 34.87 13.41
CA ALA A 24 0.27 33.49 13.71
C ALA A 24 -0.32 32.81 14.97
N ALA A 25 -1.47 32.16 14.80
CA ALA A 25 -1.70 30.83 15.38
C ALA A 25 -2.41 30.01 14.30
N GLY A 26 -1.62 29.37 13.44
CA GLY A 26 -2.13 28.48 12.40
C GLY A 26 -2.88 27.33 13.05
N GLU A 27 -4.21 27.41 13.03
CA GLU A 27 -5.07 26.24 13.11
C GLU A 27 -4.52 25.20 12.12
N PRO A 28 -4.30 23.95 12.54
CA PRO A 28 -3.99 22.91 11.59
C PRO A 28 -5.23 22.78 10.71
N ALA A 29 -5.15 23.34 9.50
CA ALA A 29 -6.06 23.03 8.42
C ALA A 29 -6.23 21.52 8.45
N ALA A 30 -7.44 21.07 8.77
CA ALA A 30 -7.82 19.69 8.66
C ALA A 30 -7.34 19.24 7.28
N ARG A 31 -6.36 18.32 7.24
CA ARG A 31 -5.84 17.81 5.97
C ARG A 31 -7.04 17.36 5.17
N GLU A 32 -7.32 18.06 4.07
CA GLU A 32 -8.23 17.53 3.08
C GLU A 32 -7.82 16.09 2.80
N PRO A 33 -8.76 15.12 2.76
CA PRO A 33 -8.42 13.76 2.44
C PRO A 33 -7.74 13.79 1.08
N ARG A 34 -6.41 13.63 1.07
CA ARG A 34 -5.60 13.69 -0.13
C ARG A 34 -6.23 12.71 -1.11
N ALA A 35 -6.82 13.22 -2.19
CA ALA A 35 -7.49 12.39 -3.17
C ALA A 35 -6.53 11.25 -3.54
N ALA A 36 -6.96 10.00 -3.32
CA ALA A 36 -6.10 8.84 -3.54
C ALA A 36 -5.58 8.90 -4.98
N VAL A 37 -4.26 8.89 -5.15
CA VAL A 37 -3.65 8.94 -6.49
C VAL A 37 -4.11 7.70 -7.25
N VAL A 38 -4.94 7.91 -8.27
CA VAL A 38 -5.45 6.83 -9.12
C VAL A 38 -4.40 6.51 -10.18
N LEU A 39 -4.08 5.23 -10.32
CA LEU A 39 -3.11 4.72 -11.28
C LEU A 39 -3.78 4.10 -12.52
N ALA A 40 -4.97 3.51 -12.34
CA ALA A 40 -5.81 2.99 -13.42
C ALA A 40 -7.28 2.91 -12.96
N ASP A 41 -8.23 3.14 -13.87
CA ASP A 41 -9.68 3.10 -13.58
C ASP A 41 -10.44 2.02 -14.39
N GLY A 42 -9.75 1.18 -15.17
CA GLY A 42 -10.36 0.21 -16.09
C GLY A 42 -11.15 -0.92 -15.42
N HIS A 43 -10.46 -1.94 -14.90
CA HIS A 43 -11.06 -3.16 -14.32
C HIS A 43 -11.40 -3.01 -12.82
N GLY A 44 -11.81 -1.80 -12.43
CA GLY A 44 -11.84 -1.33 -11.05
C GLY A 44 -10.73 -0.31 -10.82
N ARG A 45 -10.90 0.51 -9.77
CA ARG A 45 -9.94 1.57 -9.45
C ARG A 45 -8.70 0.99 -8.77
N LEU A 46 -7.55 1.10 -9.43
CA LEU A 46 -6.23 0.88 -8.85
C LEU A 46 -5.68 2.21 -8.34
N THR A 47 -5.23 2.23 -7.09
CA THR A 47 -4.65 3.44 -6.47
C THR A 47 -3.21 3.20 -6.05
N GLN A 48 -2.44 4.28 -5.90
CA GLN A 48 -1.07 4.22 -5.38
C GLN A 48 -1.02 3.53 -4.02
N SER A 49 -1.96 3.86 -3.11
CA SER A 49 -2.03 3.23 -1.78
C SER A 49 -2.25 1.72 -1.83
N MET A 50 -2.94 1.20 -2.86
CA MET A 50 -3.10 -0.25 -3.03
C MET A 50 -1.76 -0.89 -3.43
N VAL A 51 -1.07 -0.30 -4.41
CA VAL A 51 0.23 -0.80 -4.87
C VAL A 51 1.26 -0.73 -3.74
N ASP A 52 1.34 0.39 -3.02
CA ASP A 52 2.26 0.57 -1.88
C ASP A 52 2.01 -0.50 -0.80
N ARG A 53 0.74 -0.81 -0.53
CA ARG A 53 0.37 -1.83 0.46
C ARG A 53 0.74 -3.24 0.02
N VAL A 54 0.56 -3.56 -1.26
CA VAL A 54 0.98 -4.86 -1.82
C VAL A 54 2.50 -4.99 -1.77
N VAL A 55 3.23 -3.95 -2.16
CA VAL A 55 4.70 -3.92 -2.09
C VAL A 55 5.16 -4.13 -0.64
N GLY A 56 4.62 -3.35 0.30
CA GLY A 56 4.98 -3.46 1.71
C GLY A 56 4.66 -4.84 2.31
N PHE A 57 3.59 -5.49 1.84
CA PHE A 57 3.28 -6.86 2.23
C PHE A 57 4.34 -7.86 1.74
N PHE A 58 4.80 -7.76 0.49
CA PHE A 58 5.84 -8.66 -0.03
C PHE A 58 7.19 -8.42 0.63
N GLU A 59 7.58 -7.16 0.85
CA GLU A 59 8.79 -6.81 1.58
C GLU A 59 8.80 -7.39 2.99
N TRP A 60 7.69 -7.23 3.71
CA TRP A 60 7.52 -7.79 5.05
C TRP A 60 7.51 -9.32 5.04
N SER A 61 6.75 -9.95 4.15
CA SER A 61 6.57 -11.42 4.16
C SER A 61 7.84 -12.15 3.71
N LEU A 62 8.59 -11.60 2.76
CA LEU A 62 9.83 -12.18 2.25
C LEU A 62 11.08 -11.72 3.02
N ASP A 63 10.94 -10.79 3.96
CA ASP A 63 12.05 -10.15 4.67
C ASP A 63 13.09 -9.55 3.69
N VAL A 64 12.59 -8.73 2.78
CA VAL A 64 13.38 -8.02 1.75
C VAL A 64 13.02 -6.54 1.74
N GLU A 65 13.92 -5.72 1.22
CA GLU A 65 13.68 -4.31 0.93
C GLU A 65 13.90 -4.09 -0.56
N LEU A 66 12.85 -3.69 -1.26
CA LEU A 66 12.93 -3.35 -2.67
C LEU A 66 13.46 -1.92 -2.81
N SER A 67 14.49 -1.75 -3.64
CA SER A 67 14.96 -0.43 -4.07
C SER A 67 13.86 0.35 -4.80
N ASP A 68 14.00 1.67 -4.85
CA ASP A 68 13.06 2.55 -5.57
C ASP A 68 12.84 2.11 -7.02
N ALA A 69 13.90 1.65 -7.69
CA ALA A 69 13.82 1.13 -9.06
C ALA A 69 12.96 -0.15 -9.14
N GLN A 70 13.14 -1.08 -8.20
CA GLN A 70 12.36 -2.32 -8.14
C GLN A 70 10.89 -2.04 -7.77
N ARG A 71 10.63 -1.10 -6.85
CA ARG A 71 9.27 -0.66 -6.52
C ARG A 71 8.57 -0.02 -7.72
N ALA A 72 9.27 0.83 -8.47
CA ALA A 72 8.74 1.44 -9.68
C ALA A 72 8.46 0.39 -10.77
N GLU A 73 9.33 -0.60 -10.92
CA GLU A 73 9.10 -1.73 -11.84
C GLU A 73 7.89 -2.55 -11.42
N PHE A 74 7.77 -2.92 -10.15
CA PHE A 74 6.60 -3.62 -9.61
C PHE A 74 5.31 -2.85 -9.93
N GLN A 75 5.29 -1.55 -9.64
CA GLN A 75 4.13 -0.70 -9.92
C GLN A 75 3.79 -0.67 -11.41
N ARG A 76 4.79 -0.51 -12.28
CA ARG A 76 4.59 -0.48 -13.73
C ARG A 76 3.92 -1.77 -14.22
N GLU A 77 4.41 -2.93 -13.79
CA GLU A 77 3.86 -4.22 -14.18
C GLU A 77 2.44 -4.43 -13.64
N VAL A 78 2.15 -4.01 -12.39
CA VAL A 78 0.78 -4.07 -11.85
C VAL A 78 -0.17 -3.19 -12.67
N VAL A 79 0.23 -1.95 -13.00
CA VAL A 79 -0.59 -1.05 -13.81
C VAL A 79 -0.81 -1.60 -15.22
N GLU A 80 0.22 -2.18 -15.83
CA GLU A 80 0.12 -2.82 -17.14
C GLU A 80 -0.86 -4.01 -17.12
N ASN A 81 -0.72 -4.92 -16.14
CA ASN A 81 -1.65 -6.02 -15.94
C ASN A 81 -3.09 -5.53 -15.72
N TRP A 82 -3.25 -4.43 -14.98
CA TRP A 82 -4.55 -3.82 -14.71
C TRP A 82 -5.20 -3.26 -15.97
N ASN A 83 -4.44 -2.51 -16.78
CA ASN A 83 -4.92 -1.92 -18.02
C ASN A 83 -5.23 -2.97 -19.10
N ASN A 84 -4.48 -4.07 -19.08
CA ASN A 84 -4.68 -5.20 -20.00
C ASN A 84 -5.76 -6.19 -19.53
N GLY A 85 -6.41 -5.94 -18.38
CA GLY A 85 -7.47 -6.79 -17.88
C GLY A 85 -7.02 -8.20 -17.51
N GLN A 86 -5.77 -8.37 -17.06
CA GLN A 86 -5.24 -9.66 -16.65
C GLN A 86 -5.89 -10.12 -15.34
N GLU A 87 -7.05 -10.78 -15.45
CA GLU A 87 -7.90 -11.05 -14.29
C GLU A 87 -7.21 -11.83 -13.17
N SER A 88 -6.32 -12.76 -13.50
CA SER A 88 -5.58 -13.53 -12.49
C SER A 88 -4.67 -12.63 -11.65
N GLU A 89 -4.00 -11.67 -12.29
CA GLU A 89 -3.10 -10.71 -11.64
C GLU A 89 -3.90 -9.71 -10.81
N ILE A 90 -5.03 -9.22 -11.35
CA ILE A 90 -5.96 -8.33 -10.62
C ILE A 90 -6.50 -9.02 -9.36
N ARG A 91 -6.94 -10.28 -9.48
CA ARG A 91 -7.38 -11.08 -8.32
C ARG A 91 -6.25 -11.30 -7.31
N GLY A 92 -5.02 -11.52 -7.79
CA GLY A 92 -3.84 -11.63 -6.95
C GLY A 92 -3.62 -10.38 -6.10
N VAL A 93 -3.70 -9.19 -6.69
CA VAL A 93 -3.60 -7.92 -5.95
C VAL A 93 -4.66 -7.82 -4.86
N PHE A 94 -5.93 -8.11 -5.16
CA PHE A 94 -6.99 -8.06 -4.13
C PHE A 94 -6.80 -9.10 -3.02
N TYR A 95 -6.35 -10.30 -3.37
CA TYR A 95 -6.03 -11.33 -2.39
C TYR A 95 -4.93 -10.87 -1.41
N ILE A 96 -3.85 -10.26 -1.93
CA ILE A 96 -2.78 -9.74 -1.08
C ILE A 96 -3.25 -8.58 -0.20
N LEU A 97 -4.08 -7.68 -0.73
CA LEU A 97 -4.66 -6.59 0.06
C LEU A 97 -5.51 -7.11 1.23
N GLU A 98 -6.27 -8.18 0.99
CA GLU A 98 -7.08 -8.82 2.02
C GLU A 98 -6.22 -9.50 3.09
N LEU A 99 -5.20 -10.27 2.69
CA LEU A 99 -4.23 -10.82 3.64
C LEU A 99 -3.56 -9.72 4.48
N ALA A 100 -3.11 -8.64 3.83
CA ALA A 100 -2.51 -7.51 4.52
C ALA A 100 -3.47 -6.86 5.53
N ARG A 101 -4.79 -6.90 5.27
CA ARG A 101 -5.83 -6.41 6.19
C ARG A 101 -6.03 -7.35 7.36
N GLU A 102 -6.02 -8.67 7.14
CA GLU A 102 -6.10 -9.67 8.21
C GLU A 102 -4.92 -9.55 9.18
N LEU A 103 -3.72 -9.30 8.66
CA LEU A 103 -2.51 -9.12 9.47
C LEU A 103 -2.57 -7.91 10.41
N ASP A 104 -3.30 -6.85 10.06
CA ASP A 104 -3.45 -5.66 10.90
C ASP A 104 -4.17 -5.94 12.22
N HIS A 105 -4.87 -7.08 12.31
CA HIS A 105 -5.59 -7.51 13.50
C HIS A 105 -4.79 -8.46 14.39
N LEU A 106 -3.60 -8.88 13.97
CA LEU A 106 -2.75 -9.80 14.70
C LEU A 106 -1.76 -9.03 15.60
N ASP A 107 -1.44 -9.62 16.76
CA ASP A 107 -0.34 -9.14 17.59
C ASP A 107 1.04 -9.47 16.96
N ASP A 108 2.10 -8.86 17.48
CA ASP A 108 3.45 -8.99 16.92
C ASP A 108 3.97 -10.44 16.91
N ALA A 109 3.65 -11.23 17.94
CA ALA A 109 4.08 -12.63 18.03
C ALA A 109 3.42 -13.45 16.92
N ARG A 110 2.10 -13.29 16.74
CA ARG A 110 1.36 -13.98 15.71
C ARG A 110 1.74 -13.50 14.30
N ARG A 111 2.01 -12.20 14.13
CA ARG A 111 2.55 -11.66 12.86
C ARG A 111 3.89 -12.30 12.52
N LEU A 112 4.78 -12.51 13.49
CA LEU A 112 6.05 -13.18 13.26
C LEU A 112 5.86 -14.64 12.83
N GLU A 113 5.01 -15.40 13.51
CA GLU A 113 4.67 -16.78 13.12
C GLU A 113 4.10 -16.83 11.70
N THR A 114 3.10 -16.01 11.41
CA THR A 114 2.46 -15.95 10.08
C THR A 114 3.43 -15.53 8.99
N ARG A 115 4.40 -14.66 9.26
CA ARG A 115 5.44 -14.30 8.28
C ARG A 115 6.25 -15.50 7.84
N ILE A 116 6.65 -16.38 8.78
CA ILE A 116 7.42 -17.58 8.45
C ILE A 116 6.61 -18.50 7.53
N GLU A 117 5.34 -18.76 7.88
CA GLU A 117 4.44 -19.58 7.07
C GLU A 117 4.19 -18.99 5.67
N LEU A 118 3.99 -17.67 5.59
CA LEU A 118 3.76 -16.97 4.31
C LEU A 118 4.99 -16.98 3.44
N ARG A 119 6.18 -16.77 4.02
CA ARG A 119 7.44 -16.75 3.27
C ARG A 119 7.63 -18.06 2.52
N ASP A 120 7.53 -19.19 3.21
CA ASP A 120 7.79 -20.50 2.61
C ASP A 120 6.79 -20.79 1.48
N ARG A 121 5.50 -20.48 1.71
CA ARG A 121 4.44 -20.62 0.69
C ARG A 121 4.69 -19.73 -0.52
N PHE A 122 5.04 -18.46 -0.31
CA PHE A 122 5.28 -17.55 -1.42
C PHE A 122 6.51 -17.93 -2.20
N LEU A 123 7.59 -18.38 -1.56
CA LEU A 123 8.77 -18.85 -2.28
C LEU A 123 8.45 -20.02 -3.21
N GLU A 124 7.67 -20.99 -2.74
CA GLU A 124 7.22 -22.11 -3.57
C GLU A 124 6.42 -21.61 -4.80
N GLU A 125 5.46 -20.72 -4.60
CA GLU A 125 4.66 -20.15 -5.71
C GLU A 125 5.51 -19.27 -6.66
N LEU A 126 6.43 -18.47 -6.13
CA LEU A 126 7.32 -17.61 -6.91
C LEU A 126 8.27 -18.45 -7.79
N GLU A 127 8.73 -19.58 -7.28
CA GLU A 127 9.56 -20.51 -8.05
C GLU A 127 8.74 -21.22 -9.13
N TYR A 128 7.54 -21.69 -8.78
CA TYR A 128 6.63 -22.35 -9.72
C TYR A 128 6.14 -21.41 -10.84
N ARG A 129 5.89 -20.13 -10.53
CA ARG A 129 5.33 -19.11 -11.44
C ARG A 129 6.33 -18.01 -11.81
N SER A 130 7.62 -18.34 -11.86
CA SER A 130 8.70 -17.38 -12.15
C SER A 130 8.67 -16.77 -13.56
N SER A 131 7.73 -17.18 -14.42
CA SER A 131 7.58 -16.67 -15.78
C SER A 131 6.96 -15.27 -15.87
N ASN A 132 6.25 -14.79 -14.83
CA ASN A 132 5.78 -13.40 -14.79
C ASN A 132 6.86 -12.49 -14.17
N ARG A 133 6.93 -11.24 -14.63
CA ARG A 133 8.00 -10.30 -14.25
C ARG A 133 7.99 -9.95 -12.76
N ILE A 134 6.81 -9.82 -12.16
CA ILE A 134 6.67 -9.51 -10.73
C ILE A 134 7.26 -10.65 -9.88
N ASN A 135 6.94 -11.90 -10.19
CA ASN A 135 7.45 -13.03 -9.43
C ASN A 135 8.96 -13.18 -9.59
N ALA A 136 9.47 -13.00 -10.81
CA ALA A 136 10.91 -12.99 -11.07
C ALA A 136 11.63 -11.89 -10.29
N LEU A 137 11.07 -10.67 -10.25
CA LEU A 137 11.59 -9.53 -9.48
C LEU A 137 11.64 -9.83 -7.99
N LEU A 138 10.55 -10.36 -7.41
CA LEU A 138 10.46 -10.70 -5.99
C LEU A 138 11.42 -11.82 -5.62
N LEU A 139 11.48 -12.88 -6.42
CA LEU A 139 12.38 -14.01 -6.21
C LEU A 139 13.85 -13.62 -6.32
N ALA A 140 14.20 -12.77 -7.30
CA ALA A 140 15.55 -12.24 -7.43
C ALA A 140 15.94 -11.39 -6.21
N SER A 141 15.04 -10.52 -5.74
CA SER A 141 15.27 -9.67 -4.57
C SER A 141 15.47 -10.49 -3.29
N TYR A 142 14.68 -11.57 -3.14
CA TYR A 142 14.85 -12.53 -2.04
C TYR A 142 16.22 -13.22 -2.08
N ARG A 143 16.59 -13.78 -3.24
CA ARG A 143 17.87 -14.48 -3.43
C ARG A 143 19.06 -13.54 -3.23
N GLU A 144 18.95 -12.29 -3.66
CA GLU A 144 19.99 -11.29 -3.43
C GLU A 144 20.18 -11.01 -1.93
N ARG A 145 19.08 -10.80 -1.19
CA ARG A 145 19.13 -10.50 0.24
C ARG A 145 19.66 -11.68 1.06
N HIS A 146 19.07 -12.86 0.88
CA HIS A 146 19.33 -14.03 1.73
C HIS A 146 20.50 -14.88 1.24
N GLY A 147 20.72 -14.99 -0.07
CA GLY A 147 21.91 -15.65 -0.62
C GLY A 147 23.21 -14.87 -0.33
N ARG A 148 23.14 -13.54 -0.15
CA ARG A 148 24.28 -12.75 0.34
C ARG A 148 24.61 -13.08 1.80
N ILE A 149 23.60 -13.33 2.64
CA ILE A 149 23.79 -13.67 4.05
C ILE A 149 24.48 -15.04 4.19
N ASP A 150 24.03 -16.04 3.42
CA ASP A 150 24.62 -17.39 3.43
C ASP A 150 26.09 -17.41 3.02
N ASN A 151 26.49 -16.53 2.10
CA ASN A 151 27.88 -16.42 1.66
C ASN A 151 28.78 -15.63 2.64
N LEU A 152 28.22 -14.66 3.37
CA LEU A 152 28.97 -13.87 4.35
C LEU A 152 29.22 -14.65 5.65
N SER A 153 28.28 -15.49 6.09
CA SER A 153 28.49 -16.40 7.23
C SER A 153 29.58 -17.44 6.93
N ALA A 154 29.54 -18.05 5.74
CA ALA A 154 30.54 -19.04 5.33
C ALA A 154 31.97 -18.46 5.15
N ALA A 155 32.10 -17.16 4.87
CA ALA A 155 33.39 -16.50 4.74
C ALA A 155 33.99 -16.09 6.11
N ALA A 156 33.16 -15.87 7.14
CA ALA A 156 33.61 -15.47 8.47
C ALA A 156 34.12 -16.65 9.33
N GLU A 157 33.85 -17.89 8.93
CA GLU A 157 34.30 -19.12 9.60
C GLU A 157 35.62 -19.69 9.02
N LYS A 158 36.28 -18.99 8.09
CA LYS A 158 37.59 -19.35 7.53
C LYS A 158 38.68 -18.40 8.02
#